data_AF-A0AAN7DJA5-F1
#
_entry.id   AF-A0AAN7DJA5-F1
#
_cell.length_a   1.000
_cell.length_b   1.000
_cell.length_c   1.000
_cell.angle_alpha   90.00
_cell.angle_beta   90.00
_cell.angle_gamma   90.00
#
_symmetry.space_group_name_H-M   'P 1'
#
loop_
_entity.id
_entity.type
_entity.pdbx_description
1 polymer ?
#
loop_
_entity_poly.entity_id
_entity_poly.type
_entity_poly.pdbx_seq_one_letter_code
_entity_poly.pdbx_strand_id
1 'polypeptide(L)'
;MMSSIDSNLIYQPRRADNATKIKRQAAANALQQYSLLALQAVKDGESPAKTRLKMMRALTDLPNELPKESYGSMRKKSTGPSSR
;
A
#
# COMPACT_ATOMS: atom_id res chain seq x y z
N MET A 1 25.03 36.44 22.52
CA MET A 1 25.21 35.47 21.43
C MET A 1 23.84 34.98 21.00
N MET A 2 23.34 35.40 19.84
CA MET A 2 22.06 34.91 19.30
C MET A 2 22.35 33.60 18.57
N SER A 3 21.78 32.48 19.03
CA SER A 3 21.89 31.19 18.35
C SER A 3 21.12 31.24 17.03
N SER A 4 21.83 31.30 15.90
CA SER A 4 21.25 31.15 14.57
C SER A 4 20.70 29.73 14.46
N ILE A 5 19.38 29.60 14.50
CA ILE A 5 18.71 28.32 14.24
C ILE A 5 18.97 27.97 12.77
N ASP A 6 19.58 26.82 12.52
CA ASP A 6 19.81 26.32 11.16
C ASP A 6 18.50 26.29 10.39
N SER A 7 18.45 26.98 9.25
CA SER A 7 17.24 27.12 8.43
C SER A 7 16.74 25.78 7.86
N ASN A 8 17.57 24.74 7.94
CA ASN A 8 17.22 23.35 7.61
C ASN A 8 16.37 22.65 8.69
N LEU A 9 16.22 23.24 9.88
CA LEU A 9 15.37 22.71 10.95
C LEU A 9 13.90 23.17 10.85
N ILE A 10 13.60 24.08 9.92
CA ILE A 10 12.24 24.55 9.66
C ILE A 10 11.61 23.60 8.65
N TYR A 11 10.69 22.74 9.12
CA TYR A 11 9.89 21.87 8.25
C TYR A 11 9.15 22.72 7.22
N GLN A 12 9.60 22.67 5.97
CA GLN A 12 8.87 23.24 4.84
C GLN A 12 8.00 22.16 4.22
N PRO A 13 6.66 22.26 4.30
CA PRO A 13 5.78 21.29 3.66
C PRO A 13 6.03 21.29 2.16
N ARG A 14 6.58 20.21 1.60
CA ARG A 14 6.81 20.10 0.16
C ARG A 14 5.49 19.76 -0.52
N ARG A 15 5.27 20.24 -1.76
CA ARG A 15 4.08 19.87 -2.55
C ARG A 15 3.90 18.35 -2.69
N ALA A 16 5.01 17.60 -2.71
CA ALA A 16 5.00 16.15 -2.71
C ALA A 16 4.25 15.57 -1.49
N ASP A 17 4.40 16.17 -0.31
CA ASP A 17 3.80 15.72 0.95
C ASP A 17 2.28 15.91 0.95
N ASN A 18 1.79 16.96 0.27
CA ASN A 18 0.35 17.19 0.12
C ASN A 18 -0.29 16.18 -0.83
N ALA A 19 0.39 15.83 -1.92
CA ALA A 19 -0.12 14.83 -2.86
C ALA A 19 -0.24 13.44 -2.21
N THR A 20 0.71 13.03 -1.37
CA THR A 20 0.63 11.79 -0.58
C THR A 20 -0.49 11.85 0.44
N LYS A 21 -0.66 12.96 1.16
CA LYS A 21 -1.78 13.13 2.12
C LYS A 21 -3.14 12.98 1.44
N ILE A 22 -3.34 13.60 0.28
CA ILE A 22 -4.60 13.49 -0.48
C ILE A 22 -4.86 12.05 -0.92
N LYS A 23 -3.83 11.36 -1.43
CA LYS A 23 -3.95 9.94 -1.84
C LYS A 23 -4.30 9.04 -0.65
N ARG A 24 -3.67 9.24 0.50
CA ARG A 24 -3.98 8.49 1.72
C ARG A 24 -5.39 8.76 2.20
N GLN A 25 -5.84 10.01 2.18
CA GLN A 25 -7.21 10.35 2.56
C GLN A 25 -8.23 9.69 1.63
N ALA A 26 -7.99 9.71 0.32
CA ALA A 26 -8.85 9.03 -0.65
C ALA A 26 -8.90 7.52 -0.41
N ALA A 27 -7.75 6.89 -0.14
CA ALA A 27 -7.67 5.48 0.19
C ALA A 27 -8.41 5.14 1.50
N ALA A 28 -8.29 5.97 2.53
CA ALA A 28 -9.01 5.81 3.79
C ALA A 28 -10.53 5.90 3.59
N ASN A 29 -10.99 6.89 2.81
CA ASN A 29 -12.41 7.06 2.49
C ASN A 29 -12.95 5.84 1.72
N ALA A 30 -12.20 5.34 0.75
CA ALA A 30 -12.58 4.14 0.01
C ALA A 30 -12.64 2.90 0.91
N LEU A 31 -11.74 2.76 1.89
CA LEU A 31 -11.75 1.63 2.83
C LEU A 31 -12.91 1.69 3.83
N GLN A 32 -13.34 2.89 4.23
CA GLN A 32 -14.46 3.09 5.13
C GLN A 32 -15.81 2.84 4.46
N GLN A 33 -15.93 3.15 3.16
CA GLN A 33 -17.18 3.06 2.42
C GLN A 33 -17.14 1.96 1.35
N TYR A 34 -17.90 0.89 1.59
CA TYR A 34 -17.93 -0.26 0.67
C TYR A 34 -18.37 0.10 -0.75
N SER A 35 -19.27 1.06 -0.92
CA SER A 35 -19.74 1.55 -2.22
C SER A 35 -18.63 2.20 -3.05
N LEU A 36 -17.80 3.05 -2.42
CA LEU A 36 -16.65 3.67 -3.10
C LEU A 36 -15.62 2.64 -3.51
N LEU A 37 -15.35 1.66 -2.65
CA LEU A 37 -14.45 0.56 -2.94
C LEU A 37 -14.96 -0.27 -4.12
N ALA A 38 -16.25 -0.58 -4.15
CA ALA A 38 -16.87 -1.34 -5.22
C ALA A 38 -16.83 -0.58 -6.57
N LEU A 39 -17.13 0.72 -6.56
CA LEU A 39 -17.02 1.57 -7.76
C LEU A 39 -15.59 1.59 -8.30
N GLN A 40 -14.61 1.70 -7.41
CA GLN A 40 -13.20 1.66 -7.79
C GLN A 40 -12.80 0.29 -8.37
N ALA A 41 -13.29 -0.79 -7.77
CA ALA A 41 -13.04 -2.15 -8.26
C ALA A 41 -13.63 -2.37 -9.66
N VAL A 42 -14.85 -1.89 -9.90
CA VAL A 42 -15.51 -1.94 -11.21
C VAL A 42 -14.74 -1.11 -12.23
N LYS A 43 -14.32 0.11 -11.87
CA LYS A 43 -13.53 1.00 -12.74
C LYS A 43 -12.20 0.38 -13.14
N ASP A 44 -11.49 -0.23 -12.19
CA ASP A 44 -10.17 -0.83 -12.42
C ASP A 44 -10.27 -2.25 -13.02
N GLY A 45 -11.48 -2.83 -13.12
CA GLY A 45 -11.69 -4.21 -13.59
C GLY A 45 -11.10 -5.26 -12.64
N GLU A 46 -10.95 -4.92 -11.36
CA GLU A 46 -10.32 -5.75 -10.34
C GLU A 46 -11.33 -6.36 -9.37
N SER A 47 -10.93 -7.42 -8.66
CA SER A 47 -11.75 -7.91 -7.56
C SER A 47 -11.82 -6.88 -6.42
N PRO A 48 -12.93 -6.81 -5.67
CA PRO A 48 -13.04 -5.92 -4.51
C PRO A 48 -11.91 -6.18 -3.50
N ALA A 49 -11.51 -7.44 -3.31
CA ALA A 49 -10.41 -7.81 -2.42
C ALA A 49 -9.06 -7.22 -2.88
N LYS A 50 -8.76 -7.27 -4.18
CA LYS A 50 -7.52 -6.71 -4.74
C LYS A 50 -7.49 -5.19 -4.61
N THR A 51 -8.62 -4.54 -4.90
CA THR A 51 -8.78 -3.09 -4.75
C THR A 51 -8.63 -2.65 -3.29
N ARG A 52 -9.22 -3.38 -2.35
CA ARG A 52 -9.06 -3.14 -0.91
C ARG A 52 -7.61 -3.21 -0.48
N LEU A 53 -6.88 -4.23 -0.93
CA LEU A 53 -5.46 -4.40 -0.63
C LEU A 53 -4.62 -3.25 -1.17
N LYS A 54 -4.90 -2.78 -2.39
CA LYS A 54 -4.25 -1.62 -3.02
C LYS A 54 -4.44 -0.34 -2.19
N MET A 55 -5.66 -0.10 -1.70
CA MET A 55 -5.94 1.05 -0.82
C MET A 55 -5.21 0.94 0.52
N MET A 56 -5.13 -0.25 1.11
CA MET A 56 -4.36 -0.47 2.34
C MET A 56 -2.86 -0.21 2.14
N ARG A 57 -2.30 -0.62 0.98
CA ARG A 57 -0.90 -0.34 0.63
C ARG A 57 -0.63 1.15 0.46
N ALA A 58 -1.57 1.89 -0.14
CA ALA A 58 -1.47 3.34 -0.28
C ALA A 58 -1.41 4.08 1.07
N LEU A 59 -1.97 3.50 2.15
CA LEU A 59 -1.87 4.05 3.51
C LEU A 59 -0.52 3.77 4.19
N THR A 60 0.15 2.69 3.82
CA THR A 60 1.40 2.22 4.45
C THR A 60 2.65 2.51 3.63
N ASP A 61 2.51 3.24 2.53
CA ASP A 61 3.57 3.49 1.53
C ASP A 61 4.18 2.20 0.95
N LEU A 62 3.46 1.07 1.02
CA LEU A 62 3.91 -0.17 0.41
C LEU A 62 3.72 -0.12 -1.12
N PRO A 63 4.65 -0.71 -1.89
CA PRO A 63 4.50 -0.78 -3.34
C PRO A 63 3.25 -1.58 -3.71
N ASN A 64 2.52 -1.10 -4.72
CA ASN A 64 1.29 -1.73 -5.21
C ASN A 64 1.53 -3.09 -5.87
N GLU A 65 2.75 -3.37 -6.31
CA GLU A 65 3.16 -4.69 -6.78
C GLU A 65 4.21 -5.26 -5.83
N LEU A 66 3.95 -6.47 -5.34
CA LEU A 66 4.98 -7.24 -4.65
C LEU A 66 5.91 -7.85 -5.71
N PRO A 67 7.22 -7.92 -5.46
CA PRO A 67 8.14 -8.63 -6.34
C PRO A 67 7.61 -10.05 -6.60
N LYS A 68 7.51 -10.44 -7.87
CA LYS A 68 6.99 -11.76 -8.29
C LYS A 68 7.80 -12.93 -7.67
N GLU A 69 9.00 -12.65 -7.18
CA GLU A 69 9.90 -13.59 -6.51
C GLU A 69 9.45 -13.98 -5.09
N SER A 70 8.62 -13.18 -4.42
CA SER A 70 8.24 -13.43 -3.02
C SER A 70 7.19 -14.54 -2.84
N TYR A 71 6.61 -15.06 -3.92
CA TYR A 71 5.55 -16.08 -3.87
C TYR A 71 6.08 -17.51 -4.10
N GLY A 72 7.39 -17.68 -4.30
CA GLY A 72 8.00 -18.91 -4.85
C GLY A 72 8.54 -19.95 -3.87
N SER A 73 8.24 -19.91 -2.57
CA SER A 73 8.76 -20.92 -1.64
C SER A 73 7.76 -21.20 -0.54
N MET A 74 6.91 -22.22 -0.72
CA MET A 74 6.28 -23.01 0.35
C MET A 74 5.35 -24.10 -0.23
N ARG A 75 5.85 -24.89 -1.20
CA ARG A 75 5.30 -26.24 -1.47
C ARG A 75 6.41 -27.19 -1.89
N LYS A 76 7.30 -27.56 -0.96
CA LYS A 76 7.93 -28.88 -1.05
C LYS A 76 6.88 -29.89 -0.64
N LYS A 77 6.28 -30.59 -1.63
CA LYS A 77 5.53 -31.82 -1.35
C LYS A 77 6.53 -32.78 -0.72
N SER A 78 6.41 -33.03 0.58
CA SER A 78 7.09 -34.15 1.22
C SER A 78 6.46 -35.43 0.68
N THR A 79 7.06 -36.00 -0.36
CA THR A 79 6.85 -37.41 -0.71
C THR A 79 7.35 -38.22 0.48
N GLY A 80 6.42 -38.72 1.29
CA GLY A 80 6.73 -39.69 2.34
C GLY A 80 7.33 -40.96 1.73
N PRO A 81 8.13 -41.73 2.49
CA PRO A 81 8.75 -42.94 1.98
C PRO A 81 7.65 -43.95 1.63
N SER A 82 7.64 -44.39 0.37
CA SER A 82 6.80 -45.50 -0.08
C SER A 82 7.39 -46.79 0.48
N SER A 83 6.73 -47.39 1.46
CA SER A 83 7.03 -48.75 1.90
C SER A 83 6.73 -49.74 0.77
N ARG A 84 7.73 -50.51 0.36
CA ARG A 84 7.58 -51.82 -0.26
C ARG A 84 8.76 -52.69 0.11
#